data_AF-A0A962QB32-F1
#
_entry.id   AF-A0A962QB32-F1
#
_cell.length_a   1.000
_cell.length_b   1.000
_cell.length_c   1.000
_cell.angle_alpha   90.00
_cell.angle_beta   90.00
_cell.angle_gamma   90.00
#
_symmetry.space_group_name_H-M   'P 1'
#
loop_
_entity.id
_entity.type
_entity.pdbx_description
1 polymer ?
#
loop_
_entity_poly.entity_id
_entity_poly.type
_entity_poly.pdbx_seq_one_letter_code
_entity_poly.pdbx_strand_id
1 'polypeptide(L)'
;QEVQNKIYDTLSKTFKENGIILDSVGIREIKFTEQYISAVEAKQIEAVKVDTAKNIAAQAEFEKEARITQAEGQAREQELQRATISDELLEKMWIEKWDGHLPTYMLGDSGTFIQIPTN
;
A
#
# COMPACT_ATOMS: atom_id res chain seq x y z
N GLN A 1 41.86 -1.21 5.57
CA GLN A 1 43.30 -1.56 5.45
C GLN A 1 44.00 -0.74 4.36
N GLU A 2 43.34 -0.42 3.24
CA GLU A 2 43.93 0.38 2.15
C GLU A 2 44.47 1.76 2.57
N VAL A 3 43.73 2.48 3.43
CA VAL A 3 44.12 3.82 3.91
C VAL A 3 45.42 3.78 4.72
N GLN A 4 45.56 2.78 5.60
CA GLN A 4 46.75 2.62 6.45
C GLN A 4 47.99 2.29 5.62
N ASN A 5 47.86 1.45 4.59
CA ASN A 5 48.96 1.09 3.70
C ASN A 5 49.45 2.29 2.88
N LYS A 6 48.53 3.11 2.34
CA LYS A 6 48.89 4.34 1.61
C LYS A 6 49.62 5.35 2.50
N ILE A 7 49.16 5.51 3.74
CA ILE A 7 49.80 6.41 4.70
C ILE A 7 51.18 5.88 5.08
N TYR A 8 51.32 4.57 5.33
CA TYR A 8 52.60 3.94 5.64
C TYR A 8 53.61 4.12 4.50
N ASP A 9 53.23 3.87 3.25
CA ASP A 9 54.13 4.00 2.09
C ASP A 9 54.59 5.47 1.89
N THR A 10 53.66 6.41 2.02
CA THR A 10 53.98 7.86 1.92
C THR A 10 54.96 8.29 3.00
N LEU A 11 54.67 7.93 4.26
CA LEU A 11 55.52 8.31 5.39
C LEU A 11 56.87 7.58 5.35
N SER A 12 56.89 6.28 5.02
CA SER A 12 58.11 5.47 4.93
C SER A 12 59.12 6.05 3.94
N LYS A 13 58.65 6.56 2.78
CA LYS A 13 59.51 7.26 1.82
C LYS A 13 60.13 8.53 2.40
N THR A 14 59.32 9.42 2.98
CA THR A 14 59.80 10.69 3.57
C THR A 14 60.76 10.47 4.74
N PHE A 15 60.51 9.45 5.57
CA PHE A 15 61.39 9.12 6.70
C PHE A 15 62.71 8.48 6.25
N LYS A 16 62.70 7.63 5.21
CA LYS A 16 63.92 7.06 4.62
C LYS A 16 64.86 8.11 4.04
N GLU A 17 64.33 9.17 3.41
CA GLU A 17 65.13 10.30 2.92
C GLU A 17 65.89 11.02 4.05
N ASN A 18 65.37 10.94 5.28
CA ASN A 18 65.99 11.51 6.48
C ASN A 18 66.74 10.46 7.33
N GLY A 19 66.95 9.24 6.81
CA GLY A 19 67.67 8.17 7.51
C GLY A 19 66.90 7.49 8.65
N ILE A 20 65.58 7.67 8.74
CA ILE A 20 64.72 7.12 9.79
C ILE A 20 63.95 5.91 9.22
N ILE A 21 63.94 4.78 9.96
CA ILE A 21 63.20 3.57 9.59
C ILE A 21 61.85 3.55 10.33
N LEU A 22 60.76 3.56 9.57
CA LEU A 22 59.39 3.51 10.09
C LEU A 22 58.94 2.06 10.31
N ASP A 23 58.75 1.65 11.57
CA ASP A 23 58.35 0.27 11.93
C ASP A 23 56.82 0.08 11.86
N SER A 24 56.04 0.98 12.46
CA SER A 24 54.57 0.95 12.35
C SER A 24 53.95 2.35 12.39
N VAL A 25 52.79 2.48 11.74
CA VAL A 25 51.95 3.68 11.79
C VAL A 25 50.56 3.31 12.29
N GLY A 26 50.13 3.99 13.36
CA GLY A 26 48.79 3.89 13.93
C GLY A 26 48.09 5.24 13.87
N ILE A 27 46.88 5.28 13.32
CA ILE A 27 46.02 6.46 13.34
C ILE A 27 45.33 6.50 14.71
N ARG A 28 45.67 7.48 15.56
CA ARG A 28 45.06 7.63 16.88
C ARG A 28 43.74 8.41 16.85
N GLU A 29 43.68 9.47 16.05
CA GLU A 29 42.51 10.36 15.99
C GLU A 29 42.46 11.02 14.62
N ILE A 30 41.26 11.01 14.00
CA ILE A 30 40.99 11.75 12.77
C ILE A 30 40.04 12.88 13.17
N LYS A 31 40.52 14.12 13.12
CA LYS A 31 39.68 15.30 13.38
C LYS A 31 39.17 15.85 12.07
N PHE A 32 37.85 15.74 11.86
CA PHE A 32 37.16 16.44 10.80
C PHE A 32 36.72 17.81 11.31
N THR A 33 36.65 18.80 10.42
CA THR A 33 36.08 20.11 10.78
C THR A 33 34.59 19.96 11.02
N GLU A 34 34.04 20.79 11.91
CA GLU A 34 32.61 20.77 12.27
C GLU A 34 31.71 20.96 11.03
N GLN A 35 32.15 21.79 10.08
CA GLN A 35 31.47 22.00 8.80
C GLN A 35 31.43 20.73 7.93
N TYR A 36 32.48 19.92 7.94
CA TYR A 36 32.52 18.66 7.20
C TYR A 36 31.57 17.62 7.80
N ILE A 37 31.55 17.51 9.14
CA ILE A 37 30.64 16.60 9.85
C ILE A 37 29.18 16.98 9.53
N SER A 38 28.85 18.26 9.66
CA SER A 38 27.49 18.76 9.37
C SER A 38 27.06 18.49 7.92
N ALA A 39 27.96 18.69 6.94
CA ALA A 39 27.64 18.42 5.54
C ALA A 39 27.42 16.92 5.25
N VAL A 40 28.19 16.04 5.90
CA VAL A 40 28.02 14.59 5.76
C VAL A 40 26.73 14.12 6.42
N GLU A 41 26.42 14.61 7.62
CA GLU A 41 25.15 14.33 8.30
C GLU A 41 23.95 14.82 7.50
N ALA A 42 24.01 16.04 6.96
CA ALA A 42 22.95 16.57 6.10
C ALA A 42 22.72 15.70 4.86
N LYS A 43 23.80 15.25 4.21
CA LYS A 43 23.72 14.33 3.07
C LYS A 43 23.10 12.99 3.47
N GLN A 44 23.43 12.48 4.66
CA GLN A 44 22.87 11.24 5.18
C GLN A 44 21.37 11.39 5.48
N ILE A 45 20.96 12.52 6.07
CA ILE A 45 19.55 12.84 6.34
C ILE A 45 18.75 12.93 5.04
N GLU A 46 19.27 13.62 4.02
CA GLU A 46 18.58 13.73 2.73
C GLU A 46 18.47 12.39 2.01
N ALA A 47 19.50 11.54 2.07
CA ALA A 47 19.41 10.18 1.53
C ALA A 47 18.29 9.38 2.21
N VAL A 48 18.22 9.42 3.55
CA VAL A 48 17.18 8.74 4.32
C VAL A 48 15.79 9.30 3.99
N LYS A 49 15.64 10.62 3.83
CA LYS A 49 14.37 11.23 3.42
C LYS A 49 13.92 10.77 2.04
N VAL A 50 14.83 10.74 1.06
CA VAL A 50 14.51 10.28 -0.31
C VAL A 50 14.02 8.83 -0.28
N ASP A 51 14.70 7.96 0.45
CA ASP A 51 14.29 6.56 0.56
C ASP A 51 12.95 6.42 1.30
N THR A 52 12.73 7.21 2.35
CA THR A 52 11.45 7.25 3.06
C THR A 52 10.31 7.70 2.13
N ALA A 53 10.51 8.77 1.36
CA ALA A 53 9.50 9.26 0.42
C ALA A 53 9.18 8.24 -0.68
N LYS A 54 10.18 7.53 -1.20
CA LYS A 54 9.97 6.42 -2.14
C LYS A 54 9.14 5.30 -1.54
N ASN A 55 9.44 4.91 -0.30
CA ASN A 55 8.70 3.85 0.40
C ASN A 55 7.24 4.27 0.65
N ILE A 56 7.00 5.52 1.05
CA ILE A 56 5.64 6.05 1.23
C ILE A 56 4.87 6.04 -0.09
N ALA A 57 5.49 6.45 -1.20
CA ALA A 57 4.86 6.44 -2.52
C ALA A 57 4.49 5.02 -2.94
N ALA A 58 5.40 4.06 -2.78
CA ALA A 58 5.13 2.65 -3.07
C ALA A 58 4.01 2.09 -2.18
N GLN A 59 4.01 2.42 -0.88
CA GLN A 59 2.96 2.00 0.05
C GLN A 59 1.58 2.53 -0.37
N ALA A 60 1.51 3.79 -0.80
CA ALA A 60 0.26 4.39 -1.27
C ALA A 60 -0.26 3.72 -2.56
N GLU A 61 0.64 3.29 -3.45
CA GLU A 61 0.29 2.55 -4.65
C GLU A 61 -0.29 1.17 -4.32
N PHE A 62 0.38 0.42 -3.44
CA PHE A 62 -0.14 -0.86 -2.95
C PHE A 62 -1.49 -0.72 -2.23
N GLU A 63 -1.67 0.32 -1.43
CA GLU A 63 -2.94 0.56 -0.73
C GLU A 63 -4.08 0.91 -1.71
N LYS A 64 -3.76 1.66 -2.78
CA LYS A 64 -4.72 1.92 -3.87
C LYS A 64 -5.13 0.62 -4.57
N GLU A 65 -4.17 -0.23 -4.93
CA GLU A 65 -4.43 -1.50 -5.60
C GLU A 65 -5.23 -2.47 -4.70
N ALA A 66 -4.88 -2.53 -3.41
CA ALA A 66 -5.61 -3.31 -2.42
C ALA A 66 -7.07 -2.85 -2.29
N ARG A 67 -7.32 -1.52 -2.26
CA ARG A 67 -8.68 -0.97 -2.23
C ARG A 67 -9.50 -1.33 -3.48
N ILE A 68 -8.89 -1.24 -4.66
CA ILE A 68 -9.57 -1.62 -5.92
C ILE A 68 -9.92 -3.10 -5.88
N THR A 69 -8.97 -3.96 -5.52
CA THR A 69 -9.18 -5.42 -5.44
C THR A 69 -10.27 -5.76 -4.42
N GLN A 70 -10.27 -5.09 -3.26
CA GLN A 70 -11.30 -5.27 -2.25
C GLN A 70 -12.68 -4.84 -2.74
N ALA A 71 -12.77 -3.68 -3.41
CA ALA A 71 -14.03 -3.18 -3.97
C ALA A 71 -14.57 -4.11 -5.07
N GLU A 72 -13.70 -4.64 -5.93
CA GLU A 72 -14.08 -5.65 -6.94
C GLU A 72 -14.57 -6.95 -6.30
N GLY A 73 -13.89 -7.41 -5.24
CA GLY A 73 -14.32 -8.58 -4.48
C GLY A 73 -15.72 -8.39 -3.87
N GLN A 74 -15.95 -7.23 -3.23
CA GLN A 74 -17.26 -6.88 -2.67
C GLN A 74 -18.35 -6.76 -3.74
N ALA A 75 -18.05 -6.18 -4.90
CA ALA A 75 -19.00 -6.10 -6.01
C ALA A 75 -19.40 -7.48 -6.51
N ARG A 76 -18.43 -8.38 -6.75
CA ARG A 76 -18.72 -9.77 -7.15
C ARG A 76 -19.49 -10.54 -6.10
N GLU A 77 -19.18 -10.33 -4.82
CA GLU A 77 -19.91 -10.96 -3.72
C GLU A 77 -21.37 -10.52 -3.71
N GLN A 78 -21.63 -9.21 -3.87
CA GLN A 78 -22.99 -8.67 -3.96
C GLN A 78 -23.74 -9.20 -5.19
N GLU A 79 -23.09 -9.27 -6.34
CA GLU A 79 -23.66 -9.86 -7.56
C GLU A 79 -24.08 -11.32 -7.33
N LEU A 80 -23.22 -12.12 -6.71
CA LEU A 80 -23.50 -13.53 -6.42
C LEU A 80 -24.63 -13.68 -5.40
N GLN A 81 -24.67 -12.84 -4.36
CA GLN A 81 -25.77 -12.82 -3.40
C GLN A 81 -27.10 -12.47 -4.08
N ARG A 82 -27.12 -11.44 -4.95
CA ARG A 82 -28.32 -11.08 -5.71
C ARG A 82 -28.77 -12.20 -6.64
N ALA A 83 -27.83 -12.86 -7.33
CA ALA A 83 -28.14 -14.00 -8.19
C ALA A 83 -28.70 -15.20 -7.39
N THR A 84 -28.17 -15.45 -6.19
CA THR A 84 -28.61 -16.56 -5.33
C THR A 84 -29.97 -16.29 -4.68
N ILE A 85 -30.28 -15.03 -4.36
CA ILE A 85 -31.55 -14.60 -3.77
C ILE A 85 -32.67 -14.49 -4.83
N SER A 86 -32.32 -14.35 -6.12
CA SER A 86 -33.26 -13.94 -7.17
C SER A 86 -34.26 -15.01 -7.63
N ASP A 87 -33.89 -16.28 -7.71
CA ASP A 87 -34.74 -17.22 -8.47
C ASP A 87 -35.47 -18.20 -7.54
N GLU A 88 -34.75 -18.96 -6.73
CA GLU A 88 -35.38 -19.99 -5.88
C GLU A 88 -36.05 -19.37 -4.62
N LEU A 89 -35.51 -18.27 -4.09
CA LEU A 89 -36.06 -17.63 -2.89
C LEU A 89 -37.25 -16.71 -3.23
N LEU A 90 -37.28 -16.08 -4.41
CA LEU A 90 -38.45 -15.33 -4.85
C LEU A 90 -39.64 -16.26 -5.09
N GLU A 91 -39.43 -17.41 -5.75
CA GLU A 91 -40.49 -18.42 -5.94
C GLU A 91 -41.02 -18.94 -4.60
N LYS A 92 -40.13 -19.28 -3.66
CA LYS A 92 -40.54 -19.71 -2.31
C LYS A 92 -41.23 -18.59 -1.52
N MET A 93 -40.74 -17.35 -1.56
CA MET A 93 -41.40 -16.20 -0.93
C MET A 93 -42.73 -15.86 -1.59
N TRP A 94 -42.87 -16.04 -2.90
CA TRP A 94 -44.13 -15.87 -3.61
C TRP A 94 -45.15 -16.92 -3.18
N ILE A 95 -44.73 -18.18 -3.05
CA ILE A 95 -45.59 -19.27 -2.57
C ILE A 95 -45.95 -19.08 -1.09
N GLU A 96 -45.01 -18.69 -0.22
CA GLU A 96 -45.27 -18.45 1.21
C GLU A 96 -46.08 -17.18 1.49
N LYS A 97 -45.89 -16.09 0.74
CA LYS A 97 -46.76 -14.90 0.83
C LYS A 97 -48.09 -15.08 0.11
N TRP A 98 -48.24 -16.09 -0.75
CA TRP A 98 -49.53 -16.47 -1.31
C TRP A 98 -50.31 -17.29 -0.29
N ASP A 99 -51.13 -16.61 0.53
CA ASP A 99 -52.13 -17.18 1.44
C ASP A 99 -53.31 -17.89 0.72
N GLY A 100 -53.20 -18.23 -0.57
CA GLY A 100 -54.29 -18.86 -1.33
C GLY A 100 -55.61 -18.06 -1.40
N HIS A 101 -55.69 -16.89 -0.77
CA HIS A 101 -56.81 -15.97 -0.82
C HIS A 101 -56.59 -15.00 -1.96
N LEU A 102 -57.40 -15.13 -3.01
CA LEU A 102 -57.59 -14.07 -3.99
C LEU A 102 -57.87 -12.78 -3.21
N PRO A 103 -57.18 -11.65 -3.51
CA PRO A 103 -57.52 -10.38 -2.92
C PRO A 103 -58.98 -10.08 -3.27
N THR A 104 -59.85 -10.30 -2.30
CA THR A 104 -61.23 -9.89 -2.40
C THR A 104 -61.17 -8.37 -2.28
N TYR A 105 -61.26 -7.71 -3.43
CA TYR A 105 -61.56 -6.28 -3.49
C TYR A 105 -62.73 -6.07 -2.54
N MET A 106 -62.49 -5.31 -1.47
CA MET A 106 -63.57 -4.87 -0.59
C MET A 106 -64.52 -4.09 -1.49
N LEU A 107 -65.67 -4.71 -1.80
CA LEU A 107 -66.84 -4.08 -2.38
C LEU A 107 -67.40 -3.12 -1.32
N GLY A 108 -66.67 -2.03 -1.08
CA GLY A 108 -67.10 -0.86 -0.35
C GLY A 108 -67.34 0.24 -1.37
N ASP A 109 -68.60 0.32 -1.82
CA ASP A 109 -69.21 1.51 -2.39
C ASP A 109 -68.43 2.26 -3.49
N SER A 110 -68.59 1.79 -4.73
CA SER A 110 -68.53 2.54 -6.01
C SER A 110 -67.66 1.87 -7.07
N GLY A 111 -68.32 1.22 -8.04
CA GLY A 111 -67.84 1.15 -9.42
C GLY A 111 -66.82 0.07 -9.77
N THR A 112 -67.28 -1.17 -9.94
CA THR A 112 -66.60 -2.19 -10.75
C THR A 112 -66.64 -1.84 -12.23
N PHE A 113 -65.49 -1.53 -12.85
CA PHE A 113 -65.20 -1.87 -14.25
C PHE A 113 -63.69 -2.10 -14.42
N ILE A 114 -63.25 -3.37 -14.39
CA ILE A 114 -61.97 -3.76 -14.98
C ILE A 114 -62.28 -4.25 -16.38
N GLN A 115 -61.92 -3.44 -17.36
CA GLN A 115 -62.06 -3.72 -18.78
C GLN A 115 -60.82 -4.49 -19.24
N ILE A 116 -60.98 -5.77 -19.56
CA ILE A 116 -59.96 -6.59 -20.21
C ILE A 116 -60.01 -6.32 -21.73
N PRO A 117 -58.92 -5.85 -22.37
CA PRO A 117 -58.83 -5.84 -23.82
C PRO A 117 -58.78 -7.28 -24.34
N THR A 118 -59.61 -7.58 -25.34
CA THR A 118 -59.71 -8.90 -25.99
C THR A 118 -58.87 -8.91 -27.26
N ASN A 119 -58.03 -9.94 -27.40
CA ASN A 119 -57.19 -10.36 -28.53
C ASN A 119 -56.11 -9.40 -29.04
#